data_AF-A0A3S3DPL4-F1
#
_entry.id   AF-A0A3S3DPL4-F1
#
_cell.length_a   1.000
_cell.length_b   1.000
_cell.length_c   1.000
_cell.angle_alpha   90.00
_cell.angle_beta   90.00
_cell.angle_gamma   90.00
#
_symmetry.space_group_name_H-M   'P 1'
#
loop_
_entity.id
_entity.type
_entity.pdbx_description
1 polymer ?
#
loop_
_entity_poly.entity_id
_entity_poly.type
_entity_poly.pdbx_seq_one_letter_code
_entity_poly.pdbx_strand_id
1 'polypeptide(L)'
;MTDAQFLNGLALSGILLAPLIIFCTFVGYFGGGPLSAVAMTVGIFLPAFGFSLLLHDRLGKVVENRVLHSFLEGVAAGVVGLIAATTIELAVTLVQRLPSLPAGLLVFVVALAVLYMWKSKMNVVLAVLGACCGESTNTCGGRLPARVKECRRG
;
A
#
# COMPACT_ATOMS: atom_id res chain seq x y z
N MET A 1 23.31 -8.12 11.05
CA MET A 1 22.28 -8.38 10.01
C MET A 1 23.01 -8.46 8.67
N THR A 2 22.69 -9.41 7.78
CA THR A 2 23.22 -9.38 6.41
C THR A 2 22.39 -8.40 5.58
N ASP A 3 23.01 -7.66 4.68
CA ASP A 3 22.32 -6.66 3.85
C ASP A 3 21.11 -7.26 3.10
N ALA A 4 21.23 -8.51 2.67
CA ALA A 4 20.16 -9.25 2.00
C ALA A 4 18.93 -9.48 2.89
N GLN A 5 19.11 -9.82 4.18
CA GLN A 5 17.99 -10.02 5.12
C GLN A 5 17.29 -8.69 5.46
N PHE A 6 18.06 -7.60 5.55
CA PHE A 6 17.52 -6.26 5.76
C PHE A 6 16.73 -5.77 4.54
N LEU A 7 17.28 -5.92 3.32
CA LEU A 7 16.59 -5.56 2.08
C LEU A 7 15.31 -6.39 1.88
N ASN A 8 15.33 -7.70 2.16
CA ASN A 8 14.13 -8.54 2.00
C ASN A 8 13.05 -8.17 3.03
N GLY A 9 13.44 -7.85 4.26
CA GLY A 9 12.53 -7.34 5.29
C GLY A 9 11.92 -5.99 4.94
N LEU A 10 12.72 -5.06 4.38
CA LEU A 10 12.23 -3.78 3.86
C LEU A 10 11.29 -3.96 2.67
N ALA A 11 11.62 -4.86 1.73
CA ALA A 11 10.78 -5.17 0.59
C ALA A 11 9.40 -5.72 1.01
N LEU A 12 9.35 -6.56 2.05
CA LEU A 12 8.10 -7.09 2.59
C LEU A 12 7.28 -6.02 3.34
N SER A 13 7.98 -5.11 4.04
CA SER A 13 7.38 -4.01 4.81
C SER A 13 6.76 -2.92 3.92
N GLY A 14 7.22 -2.79 2.67
CA GLY A 14 6.61 -1.90 1.68
C GLY A 14 5.24 -2.36 1.19
N ILE A 15 4.92 -3.65 1.34
CA ILE A 15 3.64 -4.24 0.90
C ILE A 15 2.59 -4.18 2.02
N LEU A 16 3.01 -4.35 3.28
CA LEU A 16 2.13 -4.40 4.43
C LEU A 16 2.67 -3.48 5.54
N LEU A 17 1.87 -2.48 5.93
CA LEU A 17 2.25 -1.51 6.95
C LEU A 17 2.46 -2.15 8.34
N ALA A 18 1.78 -3.26 8.63
CA ALA A 18 1.87 -3.93 9.94
C ALA A 18 3.26 -4.58 10.19
N PRO A 19 3.82 -5.38 9.25
CA PRO A 19 5.20 -5.85 9.33
C PRO A 19 6.26 -4.75 9.49
N LEU A 20 6.02 -3.54 8.96
CA LEU A 20 6.96 -2.43 9.03
C LEU A 20 7.24 -1.99 10.48
N ILE A 21 6.22 -1.89 11.33
CA ILE A 21 6.37 -1.45 12.73
C ILE A 21 7.18 -2.48 13.53
N ILE A 22 6.90 -3.77 13.31
CA ILE A 22 7.63 -4.88 13.94
C ILE A 22 9.10 -4.83 13.51
N PHE A 23 9.35 -4.61 12.22
CA PHE A 23 10.71 -4.49 11.68
C PHE A 23 11.48 -3.30 12.25
N CYS A 24 10.86 -2.11 12.34
CA CYS A 24 11.48 -0.93 12.97
C CYS A 24 11.87 -1.19 14.44
N THR A 25 11.05 -1.94 15.18
CA THR A 25 11.35 -2.31 16.57
C THR A 25 12.55 -3.26 16.65
N PHE A 26 12.64 -4.25 15.76
CA PHE A 26 13.81 -5.13 15.67
C PHE A 26 15.08 -4.40 15.24
N VAL A 27 15.00 -3.49 14.26
CA VAL A 27 16.12 -2.65 13.84
C VAL A 27 16.59 -1.77 15.00
N GLY A 28 15.65 -1.17 15.74
CA GLY A 28 15.94 -0.45 16.98
C GLY A 28 16.68 -1.32 17.99
N TYR A 29 16.26 -2.58 18.19
CA TYR A 29 16.94 -3.52 19.08
C TYR A 29 18.40 -3.80 18.67
N PHE A 30 18.67 -4.01 17.37
CA PHE A 30 20.03 -4.24 16.89
C PHE A 30 20.92 -2.98 16.91
N GLY A 31 20.33 -1.78 16.84
CA GLY A 31 21.05 -0.51 16.84
C GLY A 31 21.53 -0.02 18.22
N GLY A 32 20.97 -0.51 19.32
CA GLY A 32 21.29 -0.03 20.67
C GLY A 32 20.74 -0.86 21.82
N GLY A 33 20.27 -2.08 21.55
CA GLY A 33 19.69 -2.98 22.55
C GLY A 33 18.22 -2.71 22.88
N PRO A 34 17.72 -3.19 24.04
CA PRO A 34 16.30 -3.10 24.38
C PRO A 34 15.81 -1.67 24.56
N LEU A 35 16.67 -0.74 24.98
CA LEU A 35 16.28 0.65 25.21
C LEU A 35 15.92 1.38 23.91
N SER A 36 16.67 1.13 22.84
CA SER A 36 16.44 1.73 21.52
C SER A 36 15.24 1.10 20.80
N ALA A 37 14.95 -0.19 21.05
CA ALA A 37 13.71 -0.81 20.60
C ALA A 37 12.48 -0.09 21.19
N VAL A 38 12.49 0.14 22.51
CA VAL A 38 11.43 0.90 23.19
C VAL A 38 11.37 2.33 22.68
N ALA A 39 12.51 3.00 22.50
CA ALA A 39 12.56 4.36 21.96
C ALA A 39 11.96 4.46 20.54
N MET A 40 12.19 3.46 19.68
CA MET A 40 11.57 3.39 18.34
C MET A 40 10.06 3.16 18.43
N THR A 41 9.61 2.21 19.25
CA THR A 41 8.18 1.95 19.44
C THR A 41 7.48 3.20 19.98
N VAL A 42 8.05 3.82 21.03
CA VAL A 42 7.55 5.09 21.55
C VAL A 42 7.58 6.15 20.46
N GLY A 43 8.67 6.33 19.72
CA GLY A 43 8.74 7.34 18.65
C GLY A 43 7.66 7.20 17.56
N ILE A 44 7.24 5.96 17.23
CA ILE A 44 6.19 5.70 16.24
C ILE A 44 4.79 5.91 16.84
N PHE A 45 4.55 5.42 18.05
CA PHE A 45 3.23 5.45 18.68
C PHE A 45 2.94 6.78 19.39
N LEU A 46 3.97 7.48 19.87
CA LEU A 46 3.86 8.76 20.58
C LEU A 46 3.20 9.85 19.73
N PRO A 47 3.52 10.07 18.45
CA PRO A 47 2.76 11.02 17.63
C PRO A 47 1.33 10.52 17.37
N ALA A 48 1.12 9.22 17.12
CA ALA A 48 -0.21 8.67 16.84
C ALA A 48 -1.18 8.83 18.03
N PHE A 49 -0.74 8.44 19.24
CA PHE A 49 -1.53 8.60 20.46
C PHE A 49 -1.46 10.01 21.02
N GLY A 50 -0.31 10.65 20.95
CA GLY A 50 -0.09 12.00 21.48
C GLY A 50 -0.96 13.03 20.78
N PHE A 51 -1.02 13.01 19.44
CA PHE A 51 -1.95 13.88 18.72
C PHE A 51 -3.40 13.54 19.10
N SER A 52 -3.78 12.25 19.13
CA SER A 52 -5.16 11.86 19.47
C SER A 52 -5.58 12.31 20.88
N LEU A 53 -4.73 12.13 21.89
CA LEU A 53 -4.99 12.54 23.28
C LEU A 53 -4.99 14.07 23.45
N LEU A 54 -4.01 14.78 22.87
CA LEU A 54 -3.98 16.25 22.94
C LEU A 54 -5.15 16.89 22.19
N LEU A 55 -5.49 16.37 21.02
CA LEU A 55 -6.60 16.92 20.24
C LEU A 55 -7.95 16.52 20.81
N HIS A 56 -8.12 15.39 21.52
CA HIS A 56 -9.44 14.96 22.01
C HIS A 56 -10.17 16.06 22.81
N ASP A 57 -9.50 16.69 23.77
CA ASP A 57 -10.09 17.75 24.60
C ASP A 57 -10.19 19.10 23.85
N ARG A 58 -9.25 19.34 22.92
CA ARG A 58 -9.18 20.58 22.13
C ARG A 58 -10.11 20.55 20.93
N LEU A 59 -10.43 19.41 20.35
CA LEU A 59 -11.27 19.21 19.16
C LEU A 59 -12.66 19.82 19.38
N GLY A 60 -13.24 19.66 20.57
CA GLY A 60 -14.52 20.28 20.93
C GLY A 60 -14.52 21.82 20.86
N LYS A 61 -13.38 22.48 21.12
CA LYS A 61 -13.21 23.94 21.00
C LYS A 61 -12.57 24.40 19.69
N VAL A 62 -11.84 23.51 19.02
CA VAL A 62 -11.09 23.76 17.79
C VAL A 62 -11.97 23.64 16.55
N VAL A 63 -12.98 22.77 16.56
CA VAL A 63 -13.98 22.69 15.48
C VAL A 63 -14.79 23.99 15.36
N GLU A 64 -14.89 24.76 16.43
CA GLU A 64 -15.54 26.08 16.41
C GLU A 64 -14.67 27.16 15.71
N ASN A 65 -13.37 26.90 15.53
CA ASN A 65 -12.45 27.82 14.87
C ASN A 65 -12.16 27.41 13.43
N ARG A 66 -12.72 28.19 12.48
CA ARG A 66 -12.71 27.93 11.03
C ARG A 66 -11.32 27.66 10.43
N VAL A 67 -10.27 28.27 10.98
CA VAL A 67 -8.90 28.18 10.44
C VAL A 67 -8.31 26.78 10.59
N LEU A 68 -8.48 26.15 11.76
CA LEU A 68 -7.92 24.82 12.00
C LEU A 68 -8.72 23.73 11.26
N HIS A 69 -10.02 23.93 11.07
CA HIS A 69 -10.84 23.04 10.25
C HIS A 69 -10.35 23.01 8.79
N SER A 70 -10.13 24.18 8.18
CA SER A 70 -9.60 24.25 6.81
C SER A 70 -8.19 23.68 6.68
N PHE A 71 -7.35 23.75 7.73
CA PHE A 71 -6.05 23.09 7.71
C PHE A 71 -6.18 21.56 7.69
N LEU A 72 -7.06 20.98 8.53
CA LEU A 72 -7.31 19.54 8.57
C LEU A 72 -7.94 19.04 7.26
N GLU A 73 -8.87 19.81 6.67
CA GLU A 73 -9.40 19.54 5.34
C GLU A 73 -8.31 19.60 4.26
N GLY A 74 -7.38 20.55 4.35
CA GLY A 74 -6.25 20.65 3.43
C GLY A 74 -5.32 19.43 3.49
N VAL A 75 -5.00 18.96 4.70
CA VAL A 75 -4.20 17.73 4.88
C VAL A 75 -4.95 16.51 4.33
N ALA A 76 -6.24 16.38 4.64
CA ALA A 76 -7.07 15.31 4.11
C ALA A 76 -7.13 15.33 2.57
N ALA A 77 -7.34 16.51 1.98
CA ALA A 77 -7.32 16.71 0.53
C ALA A 77 -5.95 16.37 -0.09
N GLY A 78 -4.85 16.70 0.59
CA GLY A 78 -3.49 16.34 0.17
C GLY A 78 -3.26 14.82 0.13
N VAL A 79 -3.71 14.11 1.17
CA VAL A 79 -3.62 12.62 1.20
C VAL A 79 -4.48 12.01 0.10
N VAL A 80 -5.70 12.51 -0.12
CA VAL A 80 -6.55 12.04 -1.22
C VAL A 80 -5.90 12.31 -2.58
N GLY A 81 -5.28 13.47 -2.77
CA GLY A 81 -4.52 13.79 -3.98
C GLY A 81 -3.33 12.85 -4.21
N LEU A 82 -2.58 12.52 -3.15
CA LEU A 82 -1.49 11.55 -3.20
C LEU A 82 -1.97 10.16 -3.61
N ILE A 83 -3.09 9.70 -3.04
CA ILE A 83 -3.71 8.42 -3.40
C ILE A 83 -4.15 8.44 -4.87
N ALA A 84 -4.75 9.54 -5.33
CA ALA A 84 -5.15 9.68 -6.73
C ALA A 84 -3.95 9.64 -7.68
N ALA A 85 -2.86 10.35 -7.36
CA ALA A 85 -1.64 10.38 -8.15
C ALA A 85 -0.98 8.98 -8.25
N THR A 86 -0.83 8.30 -7.12
CA THR A 86 -0.30 6.92 -7.09
C THR A 86 -1.19 5.93 -7.85
N THR A 87 -2.51 6.13 -7.82
CA THR A 87 -3.44 5.32 -8.61
C THR A 87 -3.26 5.54 -10.13
N ILE A 88 -3.05 6.79 -10.56
CA ILE A 88 -2.81 7.12 -11.98
C ILE A 88 -1.49 6.49 -12.46
N GLU A 89 -0.42 6.62 -11.67
CA GLU A 89 0.88 5.99 -11.94
C GLU A 89 0.75 4.47 -12.15
N LEU A 90 0.03 3.80 -11.24
CA LEU A 90 -0.25 2.37 -11.36
C LEU A 90 -1.06 2.05 -12.62
N ALA A 91 -2.10 2.84 -12.91
CA ALA A 91 -2.94 2.64 -14.09
C ALA A 91 -2.14 2.75 -15.40
N VAL A 92 -1.26 3.75 -15.52
CA VAL A 92 -0.40 3.93 -16.70
C VAL A 92 0.58 2.76 -16.83
N THR A 93 1.19 2.34 -15.71
CA THR A 93 2.12 1.20 -15.69
C THR A 93 1.45 -0.09 -16.14
N LEU A 94 0.20 -0.32 -15.76
CA LEU A 94 -0.58 -1.49 -16.19
C LEU A 94 -0.87 -1.47 -17.70
N VAL A 95 -1.20 -0.30 -18.27
CA VAL A 95 -1.45 -0.15 -19.71
C VAL A 95 -0.18 -0.42 -20.52
N GLN A 96 0.99 0.04 -20.06
CA GLN A 96 2.26 -0.17 -20.77
C GLN A 96 2.78 -1.61 -20.71
N ARG A 97 2.38 -2.39 -19.70
CA ARG A 97 2.81 -3.78 -19.52
C ARG A 97 2.00 -4.80 -20.33
N LEU A 98 0.89 -4.41 -20.97
CA LEU A 98 0.05 -5.30 -21.79
C LEU A 98 0.34 -5.12 -23.30
N PRO A 99 1.04 -6.07 -23.96
CA PRO A 99 1.32 -6.00 -25.40
C PRO A 99 0.10 -6.28 -26.31
N SER A 100 -1.04 -6.70 -25.77
CA SER A 100 -2.28 -6.94 -26.53
C SER A 100 -3.31 -5.82 -26.33
N LEU A 101 -3.34 -4.88 -27.28
CA LEU A 101 -4.26 -3.74 -27.41
C LEU A 101 -5.74 -4.00 -27.01
N PRO A 102 -6.39 -5.12 -27.37
CA PRO A 102 -7.81 -5.30 -27.05
C PRO A 102 -8.06 -5.69 -25.59
N ALA A 103 -7.15 -6.43 -24.95
CA ALA A 103 -7.30 -6.84 -23.55
C ALA A 103 -7.07 -5.66 -22.59
N GLY A 104 -6.09 -4.80 -22.91
CA GLY A 104 -5.83 -3.59 -22.13
C GLY A 104 -6.99 -2.60 -22.18
N LEU A 105 -7.59 -2.43 -23.37
CA LEU A 105 -8.76 -1.55 -23.56
C LEU A 105 -10.00 -2.10 -22.85
N LEU A 106 -10.21 -3.42 -22.85
CA LEU A 106 -11.33 -4.06 -22.14
C LEU A 106 -11.17 -3.93 -20.62
N VAL A 107 -9.97 -4.16 -20.08
CA VAL A 107 -9.68 -3.96 -18.64
C VAL A 107 -9.80 -2.48 -18.26
N PHE A 108 -9.35 -1.55 -19.11
CA PHE A 108 -9.48 -0.10 -18.85
C PHE A 108 -10.95 0.34 -18.88
N VAL A 109 -11.73 -0.08 -19.88
CA VAL A 109 -13.17 0.23 -19.97
C VAL A 109 -13.94 -0.42 -18.82
N VAL A 110 -13.59 -1.65 -18.43
CA VAL A 110 -14.20 -2.31 -17.26
C VAL A 110 -13.81 -1.59 -15.98
N ALA A 111 -12.55 -1.25 -15.76
CA ALA A 111 -12.11 -0.51 -14.57
C ALA A 111 -12.77 0.88 -14.48
N LEU A 112 -12.89 1.57 -15.61
CA LEU A 112 -13.50 2.90 -15.70
C LEU A 112 -15.02 2.83 -15.54
N ALA A 113 -15.69 1.86 -16.15
CA ALA A 113 -17.12 1.60 -15.94
C ALA A 113 -17.42 1.18 -14.49
N VAL A 114 -16.53 0.38 -13.88
CA VAL A 114 -16.62 -0.04 -12.49
C VAL A 114 -16.44 1.14 -11.54
N LEU A 115 -15.45 2.02 -11.77
CA LEU A 115 -15.26 3.26 -11.01
C LEU A 115 -16.48 4.19 -11.14
N TYR A 116 -17.04 4.32 -12.34
CA TYR A 116 -18.19 5.18 -12.60
C TYR A 116 -19.52 4.63 -12.06
N MET A 117 -19.63 3.30 -11.92
CA MET A 117 -20.84 2.64 -11.39
C MET A 117 -20.80 2.44 -9.86
N TRP A 118 -19.66 2.66 -9.17
CA TRP A 118 -19.50 2.22 -7.78
C TRP A 118 -19.30 3.31 -6.74
N LYS A 119 -20.38 3.51 -6.00
CA LYS A 119 -20.40 4.12 -4.67
C LYS A 119 -20.44 3.07 -3.52
N SER A 120 -20.19 1.77 -3.76
CA SER A 120 -20.44 0.71 -2.76
C SER A 120 -19.26 -0.26 -2.54
N LYS A 121 -18.70 -0.15 -1.33
CA LYS A 121 -17.60 -0.82 -0.60
C LYS A 121 -17.24 -2.31 -0.81
N MET A 122 -17.86 -3.10 -1.70
CA MET A 122 -17.72 -4.57 -1.64
C MET A 122 -16.78 -5.26 -2.65
N ASN A 123 -16.16 -4.53 -3.59
CA ASN A 123 -15.50 -5.21 -4.72
C ASN A 123 -13.98 -5.10 -4.84
N VAL A 124 -13.26 -4.60 -3.82
CA VAL A 124 -11.78 -4.79 -3.77
C VAL A 124 -11.45 -6.29 -3.81
N VAL A 125 -12.27 -7.12 -3.15
CA VAL A 125 -12.15 -8.58 -3.17
C VAL A 125 -12.43 -9.17 -4.56
N LEU A 126 -13.42 -8.64 -5.30
CA LEU A 126 -13.75 -9.13 -6.64
C LEU A 126 -12.72 -8.69 -7.69
N ALA A 127 -12.09 -7.53 -7.53
CA ALA A 127 -11.00 -7.08 -8.40
C ALA A 127 -9.74 -7.96 -8.24
N VAL A 128 -9.41 -8.36 -7.01
CA VAL A 128 -8.32 -9.31 -6.74
C VAL A 128 -8.65 -10.71 -7.27
N LEU A 129 -9.90 -11.17 -7.12
CA LEU A 129 -10.37 -12.43 -7.73
C LEU A 129 -10.37 -12.37 -9.27
N GLY A 130 -10.71 -11.22 -9.85
CA GLY A 130 -10.65 -10.98 -11.29
C GLY A 130 -9.22 -11.02 -11.84
N ALA A 131 -8.26 -10.46 -11.09
CA ALA A 131 -6.84 -10.53 -11.43
C ALA A 131 -6.30 -11.98 -11.40
N CYS A 132 -6.65 -12.75 -10.37
CA CYS A 132 -6.29 -14.18 -10.31
C CYS A 132 -6.93 -15.02 -11.42
N CYS A 133 -8.17 -14.68 -11.85
CA CYS A 133 -8.84 -15.40 -12.92
C CYS A 133 -8.34 -14.98 -14.32
N GLY A 134 -7.92 -13.71 -14.49
CA GLY A 134 -7.35 -13.18 -15.74
C GLY A 134 -5.94 -13.70 -16.07
N GLU A 135 -5.19 -14.16 -15.06
CA GLU A 135 -3.86 -14.76 -15.27
C GLU A 135 -3.94 -16.20 -15.82
N SER A 136 -5.08 -16.89 -15.64
CA SER A 136 -5.29 -18.24 -16.19
C SER A 136 -5.57 -18.25 -17.70
N THR A 137 -6.08 -17.16 -18.29
CA THR A 137 -6.34 -17.12 -19.75
C THR A 137 -5.11 -16.75 -20.60
N ASN A 138 -4.08 -16.11 -20.03
CA ASN A 138 -2.85 -15.77 -20.77
C ASN A 138 -1.70 -16.80 -20.65
N THR A 139 -1.81 -17.78 -19.74
CA THR A 139 -0.73 -18.76 -19.52
C THR A 139 -0.75 -19.94 -20.52
N CYS A 140 -1.77 -20.07 -21.38
CA CYS A 140 -1.84 -21.14 -22.39
C CYS A 140 -1.16 -20.84 -23.73
N GLY A 141 -0.47 -19.71 -23.91
CA GLY A 141 -0.01 -19.28 -25.23
C GLY A 141 1.29 -18.51 -25.28
N GLY A 142 2.35 -18.90 -24.54
CA GLY A 142 3.66 -18.29 -24.80
C GLY A 142 4.73 -18.48 -23.74
N ARG A 143 5.54 -19.53 -23.92
CA ARG A 143 6.96 -19.60 -23.51
C ARG A 143 7.26 -19.50 -22.00
N LEU A 144 7.11 -20.66 -21.35
CA LEU A 144 7.74 -21.02 -20.08
C LEU A 144 9.24 -20.64 -20.09
N PRO A 145 9.74 -19.73 -19.24
CA PRO A 145 11.18 -19.58 -19.05
C PRO A 145 11.72 -20.82 -18.34
N ALA A 146 12.75 -21.42 -18.92
CA ALA A 146 13.39 -22.69 -18.57
C ALA A 146 14.12 -22.70 -17.21
N ARG A 147 13.61 -22.02 -16.18
CA ARG A 147 14.18 -21.96 -14.82
C ARG A 147 13.48 -22.89 -13.79
N VAL A 148 12.42 -23.59 -14.18
CA VAL A 148 11.70 -24.57 -13.35
C VAL A 148 11.91 -26.00 -13.87
N LYS A 149 13.17 -26.41 -14.08
CA LYS A 149 13.53 -27.84 -14.14
C LYS A 149 14.59 -28.22 -13.12
N GLU A 150 15.38 -27.26 -12.65
CA GLU A 150 16.44 -27.53 -11.66
C GLU A 150 15.90 -27.81 -10.24
N CYS A 151 14.68 -27.40 -9.90
CA CYS A 151 14.13 -27.53 -8.54
C CYS A 151 13.33 -28.82 -8.29
N ARG A 152 13.23 -29.74 -9.27
CA ARG A 152 12.50 -31.02 -9.14
C ARG A 152 13.43 -32.23 -9.31
N ARG A 153 14.68 -32.10 -8.89
CA ARG A 153 15.63 -33.22 -8.79
C ARG A 153 16.62 -32.98 -7.64
N GLY A 154 16.07 -32.96 -6.42
CA GLY A 154 16.78 -32.97 -5.15
C GLY A 154 15.94 -33.74 -4.15
#